data_AF-A0A812IKL9-F1
#
_entry.id   AF-A0A812IKL9-F1
#
_cell.length_a   1.000
_cell.length_b   1.000
_cell.length_c   1.000
_cell.angle_alpha   90.00
_cell.angle_beta   90.00
_cell.angle_gamma   90.00
#
_symmetry.space_group_name_H-M   'P 1'
#
loop_
_entity.id
_entity.type
_entity.pdbx_description
1 polymer ?
#
loop_
_entity_poly.entity_id
_entity_poly.type
_entity_poly.pdbx_seq_one_letter_code
_entity_poly.pdbx_strand_id
1 'polypeptide(L)'
;MVPDPQERNLRRFCKKQGFKITEVERVKAAFDKADKDGSGALDHYEFQQVYCQLEGIDVSQVNETKFRILWQEVDEDFSGSIDLM
;
A
#
# COMPACT_ATOMS: atom_id res chain seq x y z
N MET A 1 1.27 -19.96 14.56
CA MET A 1 1.00 -19.14 13.37
C MET A 1 0.68 -17.76 13.89
N VAL A 2 1.72 -16.92 14.01
CA VAL A 2 1.58 -15.55 14.51
C VAL A 2 1.14 -14.72 13.31
N PRO A 3 0.04 -13.96 13.37
CA PRO A 3 -0.28 -13.05 12.27
C PRO A 3 0.86 -12.05 12.13
N ASP A 4 1.42 -11.93 10.93
CA ASP A 4 2.50 -11.01 10.62
C ASP A 4 2.18 -9.61 11.16
N PRO A 5 3.15 -8.93 11.82
CA PRO A 5 2.95 -7.60 12.39
C PRO A 5 2.33 -6.62 11.37
N GLN A 6 2.72 -6.76 10.11
CA GLN A 6 2.26 -5.98 8.97
C GLN A 6 0.74 -6.13 8.71
N GLU A 7 0.18 -7.33 8.86
CA GLU A 7 -1.26 -7.55 8.67
C GLU A 7 -2.09 -6.81 9.71
N ARG A 8 -1.57 -6.77 10.95
CA ARG A 8 -2.27 -6.12 12.07
C ARG A 8 -2.34 -4.60 11.87
N ASN A 9 -1.27 -4.02 11.34
CA ASN A 9 -1.18 -2.59 11.11
C ASN A 9 -1.86 -2.15 9.82
N LEU A 10 -1.79 -2.94 8.74
CA LEU A 10 -2.58 -2.67 7.53
C LEU A 10 -4.08 -2.69 7.85
N ARG A 11 -4.54 -3.66 8.67
CA ARG A 11 -5.92 -3.67 9.19
C ARG A 11 -6.23 -2.42 10.02
N ARG A 12 -5.28 -1.95 10.84
CA ARG A 12 -5.43 -0.75 11.68
C ARG A 12 -5.49 0.52 10.82
N PHE A 13 -4.62 0.63 9.82
CA PHE A 13 -4.53 1.72 8.85
C PHE A 13 -5.82 1.81 8.04
N CYS A 14 -6.27 0.70 7.46
CA CYS A 14 -7.49 0.66 6.68
C CYS A 14 -8.75 0.91 7.52
N LYS A 15 -8.77 0.47 8.79
CA LYS A 15 -9.85 0.82 9.73
C LYS A 15 -9.86 2.32 10.06
N LYS A 16 -8.69 2.97 10.09
CA LYS A 16 -8.54 4.42 10.34
C LYS A 16 -8.94 5.25 9.12
N GLN A 17 -8.61 4.78 7.92
CA GLN A 17 -8.88 5.42 6.63
C GLN A 17 -10.22 5.01 5.99
N GLY A 18 -10.99 4.11 6.63
CA GLY A 18 -12.30 3.68 6.13
C GLY A 18 -12.26 2.73 4.93
N PHE A 19 -11.10 2.18 4.59
CA PHE A 19 -10.97 1.15 3.56
C PHE A 19 -11.66 -0.15 3.98
N LYS A 20 -12.39 -0.77 3.05
CA LYS A 20 -13.04 -2.07 3.28
C LYS A 20 -11.99 -3.18 3.41
N ILE A 21 -12.21 -4.13 4.32
CA ILE A 21 -11.36 -5.32 4.54
C ILE A 21 -10.98 -6.06 3.24
N THR A 22 -11.87 -6.07 2.24
CA THR A 22 -11.60 -6.67 0.93
C THR A 22 -10.52 -5.94 0.12
N GLU A 23 -10.43 -4.63 0.27
CA GLU A 23 -9.35 -3.82 -0.34
C GLU A 23 -8.04 -4.04 0.44
N VAL A 24 -8.14 -4.19 1.77
CA VAL A 24 -6.99 -4.52 2.64
C VAL A 24 -6.33 -5.82 2.24
N GLU A 25 -7.09 -6.88 1.98
CA GLU A 25 -6.51 -8.15 1.56
C GLU A 25 -5.87 -8.09 0.17
N ARG A 26 -6.44 -7.31 -0.75
CA ARG A 26 -5.85 -7.09 -2.07
C ARG A 26 -4.56 -6.28 -1.98
N VAL A 27 -4.58 -5.19 -1.21
CA VAL A 27 -3.40 -4.37 -0.92
C VAL A 27 -2.35 -5.23 -0.23
N LYS A 28 -2.72 -6.08 0.73
CA LYS A 28 -1.80 -7.02 1.40
C LYS A 28 -1.18 -8.01 0.41
N ALA A 29 -1.98 -8.62 -0.46
CA ALA A 29 -1.47 -9.60 -1.41
C ALA A 29 -0.53 -8.98 -2.45
N ALA A 30 -0.83 -7.74 -2.87
CA ALA A 30 0.06 -6.97 -3.73
C ALA A 30 1.31 -6.51 -2.98
N PHE A 31 1.16 -6.12 -1.71
CA PHE A 31 2.24 -5.70 -0.80
C PHE A 31 3.22 -6.84 -0.57
N ASP A 32 2.75 -8.02 -0.16
CA ASP A 32 3.58 -9.21 0.06
C ASP A 32 4.39 -9.60 -1.20
N LYS A 33 3.85 -9.28 -2.37
CA LYS A 33 4.52 -9.49 -3.67
C LYS A 33 5.54 -8.41 -4.00
N ALA A 34 5.31 -7.18 -3.55
CA ALA A 34 6.13 -6.01 -3.83
C ALA A 34 7.26 -5.84 -2.81
N ASP A 35 6.95 -6.01 -1.52
CA ASP A 35 7.86 -5.96 -0.37
C ASP A 35 8.75 -7.22 -0.34
N LYS A 36 9.72 -7.25 -1.25
CA LYS A 36 10.73 -8.30 -1.32
C LYS A 36 11.79 -8.17 -0.23
N ASP A 37 11.93 -6.97 0.34
CA ASP A 37 12.92 -6.67 1.38
C ASP A 37 12.37 -6.96 2.79
N GLY A 38 11.04 -7.08 2.93
CA GLY A 38 10.38 -7.30 4.21
C GLY A 38 10.49 -6.07 5.11
N SER A 39 10.50 -4.88 4.51
CA SER A 39 10.87 -3.63 5.19
C SER A 39 9.84 -3.22 6.23
N GLY A 40 8.57 -3.67 6.10
CA GLY A 40 7.51 -3.18 6.97
C GLY A 40 6.81 -1.92 6.45
N ALA A 41 7.34 -1.30 5.40
CA ALA A 41 6.84 -0.05 4.83
C ALA A 41 6.69 -0.16 3.31
N LEU A 42 5.80 0.67 2.77
CA LEU A 42 5.56 0.81 1.34
C LEU A 42 6.24 2.08 0.85
N ASP A 43 7.34 1.95 0.12
CA ASP A 43 7.97 3.10 -0.50
C ASP A 43 7.20 3.54 -1.77
N HIS A 44 7.47 4.75 -2.26
CA HIS A 44 6.79 5.30 -3.43
C HIS A 44 6.82 4.35 -4.64
N TYR A 45 7.94 3.66 -4.85
CA TYR A 45 8.13 2.72 -5.95
C TYR A 45 7.33 1.42 -5.77
N GLU A 46 7.25 0.92 -4.54
CA GLU A 46 6.50 -0.29 -4.20
C GLU A 46 5.00 -0.02 -4.26
N PHE A 47 4.55 1.15 -3.83
CA PHE A 47 3.15 1.57 -3.93
C PHE A 47 2.72 1.72 -5.38
N GLN A 48 3.62 2.18 -6.24
CA GLN A 48 3.40 2.20 -7.67
C GLN A 48 3.20 0.79 -8.23
N GLN A 49 4.01 -0.19 -7.82
CA GLN A 49 3.83 -1.59 -8.24
C GLN A 49 2.52 -2.19 -7.71
N VAL A 50 2.19 -1.93 -6.44
CA VAL A 50 0.93 -2.38 -5.84
C VAL A 50 -0.26 -1.79 -6.59
N TYR A 51 -0.26 -0.48 -6.83
CA TYR A 51 -1.32 0.22 -7.55
C TYR A 51 -1.48 -0.30 -8.99
N CYS A 52 -0.37 -0.47 -9.70
CA CYS A 52 -0.29 -1.06 -11.03
C CYS A 52 -0.91 -2.47 -11.05
N GLN A 53 -0.58 -3.30 -10.05
CA GLN A 53 -1.09 -4.67 -9.93
C GLN A 53 -2.56 -4.74 -9.52
N LEU A 54 -3.04 -3.80 -8.72
CA LEU A 54 -4.45 -3.69 -8.32
C LEU A 54 -5.35 -3.26 -9.47
N GLU A 55 -4.93 -2.24 -10.21
CA GLU A 55 -5.65 -1.72 -11.38
C GLU A 55 -5.44 -2.61 -12.63
N GLY A 56 -4.45 -3.51 -12.61
CA GLY A 56 -4.10 -4.36 -13.75
C GLY A 56 -3.60 -3.58 -14.96
N ILE A 57 -3.09 -2.37 -14.73
CA ILE A 57 -2.48 -1.50 -15.73
C ILE A 57 -0.96 -1.65 -15.67
N ASP A 58 -0.24 -1.06 -16.61
CA ASP A 58 1.23 -0.98 -16.56
C ASP A 58 1.67 0.32 -15.86
N VAL A 59 2.90 0.35 -15.33
CA VAL A 59 3.47 1.53 -14.66
C VAL A 59 3.44 2.76 -15.58
N SER A 60 3.59 2.56 -16.89
CA SER A 60 3.49 3.61 -17.91
C SER A 60 2.06 4.11 -18.18
N GLN A 61 1.05 3.42 -17.66
CA GLN A 61 -0.37 3.78 -17.78
C GLN A 61 -0.94 4.32 -16.47
N VAL A 62 -0.17 4.25 -15.37
CA VAL A 62 -0.55 4.83 -14.09
C VAL A 62 -0.74 6.33 -14.26
N ASN A 63 -1.92 6.81 -13.88
CA ASN A 63 -2.18 8.24 -13.85
C ASN A 63 -1.45 8.84 -12.65
N GLU A 64 -0.27 9.42 -12.90
CA GLU A 64 0.58 10.06 -11.88
C GLU A 64 -0.18 11.08 -11.03
N THR A 65 -1.15 11.80 -11.60
CA THR A 65 -1.96 12.77 -10.86
C THR A 65 -2.86 12.07 -9.83
N LYS A 66 -3.57 11.02 -10.24
CA LYS A 66 -4.40 10.24 -9.31
C LYS A 66 -3.55 9.52 -8.28
N PHE A 67 -2.45 8.93 -8.74
CA PHE A 67 -1.49 8.24 -7.90
C PHE A 67 -0.91 9.18 -6.83
N ARG A 68 -0.53 10.40 -7.21
CA ARG A 68 -0.02 11.41 -6.28
C ARG A 68 -1.07 11.87 -5.27
N ILE A 69 -2.33 12.00 -5.67
CA ILE A 69 -3.42 12.34 -4.73
C ILE A 69 -3.59 11.20 -3.72
N LEU A 70 -3.72 9.96 -4.20
CA LEU A 70 -3.78 8.76 -3.35
C LEU A 70 -2.55 8.66 -2.44
N TRP A 71 -1.37 8.91 -2.98
CA TRP A 71 -0.12 8.91 -2.23
C TRP A 71 -0.15 9.95 -1.11
N GLN A 72 -0.54 11.19 -1.40
CA GLN A 72 -0.63 12.24 -0.37
C GLN A 72 -1.73 12.00 0.67
N GLU A 73 -2.83 11.33 0.29
CA GLU A 73 -3.87 10.95 1.25
C GLU A 73 -3.38 9.86 2.22
N VAL A 74 -2.46 9.01 1.76
CA VAL A 74 -1.96 7.88 2.54
C VAL A 74 -0.68 8.26 3.31
N ASP A 75 0.20 9.07 2.71
CA ASP A 75 1.42 9.65 3.26
C ASP A 75 1.14 11.00 3.94
N GLU A 76 0.31 10.97 5.00
CA GLU A 76 -0.11 12.18 5.74
C GLU A 76 1.07 12.89 6.44
N ASP A 77 2.14 12.15 6.75
CA ASP A 77 3.37 12.65 7.38
C ASP A 77 4.41 13.15 6.36
N PHE A 78 4.16 13.00 5.05
CA PHE A 78 5.14 13.24 3.99
C PHE A 78 6.47 12.51 4.24
N SER A 79 6.39 11.33 4.84
CA SER A 79 7.54 10.50 5.15
C SER A 79 8.19 9.97 3.86
N GLY A 80 7.47 9.96 2.73
CA GLY A 80 7.95 9.33 1.50
C GLY A 80 7.84 7.80 1.51
N SER A 81 7.26 7.25 2.58
CA SER A 81 7.07 5.82 2.80
C SER A 81 5.87 5.59 3.72
N ILE A 82 5.00 4.66 3.35
CA ILE A 82 3.80 4.34 4.11
C ILE A 82 4.19 3.26 5.12
N ASP A 83 4.42 3.69 6.36
CA ASP A 83 4.74 2.79 7.46
C ASP A 83 3.51 1.95 7.82
N LEU A 84 3.67 0.63 7.74
CA LEU A 84 2.69 -0.33 8.22
C LEU A 84 3.16 -0.97 9.55
N MET A 85 3.90 -0.23 10.39
CA MET A 85 4.43 -0.70 11.68
C MET A 85 3.68 -0.15 12.91
#